data_AF-A0A6P1JJI3-F1
#
_entry.id   AF-A0A6P1JJI3-F1
#
_cell.length_a   1.000
_cell.length_b   1.000
_cell.length_c   1.000
_cell.angle_alpha   90.00
_cell.angle_beta   90.00
_cell.angle_gamma   90.00
#
_symmetry.space_group_name_H-M   'P 1'
#
loop_
_entity.id
_entity.type
_entity.pdbx_description
1 polymer ?
#
loop_
_entity_poly.entity_id
_entity_poly.type
_entity_poly.pdbx_seq_one_letter_code
_entity_poly.pdbx_strand_id
1 'polypeptide(L)'
;MSFRAPGSRRSFITGLALTGAMLIAPVAAAYTVSHPEEGGTWIHGTSRGTVLSSYEHDSRRHKATVYNGEYHYAGCQNPGVPAAVSAPARPYEVDSAYYDICS
;
A
#
# COMPACT_ATOMS: atom_id res chain seq x y z
N MET A 1 -10.58 -61.78 47.46
CA MET A 1 -10.06 -61.63 46.08
C MET A 1 -10.64 -60.32 45.55
N SER A 2 -9.77 -59.32 45.40
CA SER A 2 -10.12 -57.97 44.92
C SER A 2 -10.37 -58.00 43.39
N PHE A 3 -10.71 -56.83 42.83
CA PHE A 3 -10.83 -56.47 41.40
C PHE A 3 -12.26 -56.33 40.82
N ARG A 4 -12.79 -55.10 40.86
CA ARG A 4 -13.05 -54.27 39.66
C ARG A 4 -13.57 -52.88 40.02
N ALA A 5 -12.73 -51.87 39.82
CA ALA A 5 -13.09 -50.60 39.19
C ALA A 5 -11.87 -50.17 38.38
N PRO A 6 -12.04 -49.74 37.11
CA PRO A 6 -12.24 -48.31 36.93
C PRO A 6 -13.30 -48.01 35.86
N GLY A 7 -14.35 -47.30 36.26
CA GLY A 7 -15.23 -46.60 35.33
C GLY A 7 -14.46 -45.42 34.74
N SER A 8 -14.03 -45.57 33.49
CA SER A 8 -13.59 -44.49 32.62
C SER A 8 -14.68 -43.42 32.55
N ARG A 9 -14.45 -42.25 33.18
CA ARG A 9 -15.27 -41.05 32.92
C ARG A 9 -14.42 -39.78 32.93
N ARG A 10 -13.95 -39.49 31.72
CA ARG A 10 -13.90 -38.16 31.07
C ARG A 10 -12.95 -37.13 31.69
N SER A 11 -11.79 -37.02 31.07
CA SER A 11 -10.97 -35.81 31.07
C SER A 11 -11.83 -34.60 30.70
N PHE A 12 -11.96 -33.66 31.62
CA PHE A 12 -12.36 -32.30 31.31
C PHE A 12 -11.07 -31.51 31.07
N ILE A 13 -10.54 -31.59 29.85
CA ILE A 13 -9.55 -30.62 29.38
C ILE A 13 -10.33 -29.34 29.09
N THR A 14 -10.22 -28.39 30.01
CA THR A 14 -10.73 -27.03 29.87
C THR A 14 -10.02 -26.37 28.68
N GLY A 15 -10.69 -26.31 27.53
CA GLY A 15 -10.18 -25.63 26.35
C GLY A 15 -10.10 -24.13 26.59
N LEU A 16 -8.89 -23.59 26.69
CA LEU A 16 -8.64 -22.16 26.71
C LEU A 16 -8.88 -21.63 25.29
N ALA A 17 -10.07 -21.06 25.03
CA ALA A 17 -10.37 -20.39 23.78
C ALA A 17 -9.58 -19.07 23.72
N LEU A 18 -8.40 -19.11 23.10
CA LEU A 18 -7.65 -17.91 22.71
C LEU A 18 -8.40 -17.24 21.55
N THR A 19 -9.38 -16.40 21.85
CA THR A 19 -9.91 -15.43 20.88
C THR A 19 -8.84 -14.37 20.63
N GLY A 20 -7.94 -14.63 19.68
CA GLY A 20 -6.95 -13.67 19.22
C GLY A 20 -7.66 -12.51 18.53
N ALA A 21 -7.82 -11.39 19.22
CA ALA A 21 -8.20 -10.14 18.57
C ALA A 21 -7.04 -9.75 17.63
N MET A 22 -7.24 -9.91 16.33
CA MET A 22 -6.34 -9.32 15.34
C MET A 22 -6.50 -7.79 15.43
N LEU A 23 -5.60 -7.13 16.16
CA LEU A 23 -5.45 -5.69 16.09
C LEU A 23 -4.92 -5.37 14.69
N ILE A 24 -5.80 -4.91 13.80
CA ILE A 24 -5.39 -4.32 12.54
C ILE A 24 -4.81 -2.95 12.89
N ALA A 25 -3.49 -2.90 13.15
CA ALA A 25 -2.80 -1.64 13.31
C ALA A 25 -2.91 -0.86 11.99
N PRO A 26 -3.30 0.42 12.00
CA PRO A 26 -3.26 1.24 10.79
C PRO A 26 -1.80 1.36 10.37
N VAL A 27 -1.41 0.65 9.32
CA VAL A 27 -0.13 0.88 8.66
C VAL A 27 -0.21 2.27 8.04
N ALA A 28 0.51 3.23 8.58
CA ALA A 28 0.75 4.49 7.90
C ALA A 28 1.54 4.15 6.63
N ALA A 29 0.86 4.06 5.49
CA ALA A 29 1.52 3.84 4.21
C ALA A 29 2.42 5.05 3.93
N ALA A 30 3.73 4.80 3.91
CA ALA A 30 4.71 5.75 3.40
C ALA A 30 4.71 5.67 1.86
N TYR A 31 5.10 6.75 1.20
CA TYR A 31 5.30 6.72 -0.25
C TYR A 31 6.40 5.71 -0.60
N THR A 32 6.17 4.96 -1.67
CA THR A 32 7.12 4.02 -2.25
C THR A 32 8.04 4.76 -3.21
N VAL A 33 9.34 4.46 -3.14
CA VAL A 33 10.33 4.92 -4.13
C VAL A 33 10.68 3.74 -5.03
N SER A 34 10.71 3.96 -6.33
CA SER A 34 11.02 2.96 -7.35
C SER A 34 11.92 3.57 -8.43
N HIS A 35 12.72 2.72 -9.07
CA HIS A 35 13.63 3.12 -10.16
C HIS A 35 13.24 2.29 -11.40
N PRO A 36 12.42 2.86 -12.31
CA PRO A 36 12.01 2.18 -13.53
C PRO A 36 13.20 1.75 -14.41
N GLU A 37 12.99 0.75 -15.26
CA GLU A 37 14.04 0.17 -16.12
C GLU A 37 14.53 1.14 -17.20
N GLU A 38 13.64 2.03 -17.64
CA GLU A 38 13.94 3.15 -18.53
C GLU A 38 14.78 4.26 -17.87
N GLY A 39 14.90 4.24 -16.54
CA GLY A 39 15.63 5.20 -15.73
C GLY A 39 14.74 6.14 -14.91
N GLY A 40 15.40 7.03 -14.17
CA GLY A 40 14.75 8.00 -13.29
C GLY A 40 14.32 7.44 -11.93
N THR A 41 13.65 8.28 -11.16
CA THR A 41 13.16 7.98 -9.81
C THR A 41 11.67 8.29 -9.74
N TRP A 42 10.87 7.30 -9.33
CA TRP A 42 9.43 7.43 -9.18
C TRP A 42 9.02 7.26 -7.71
N ILE A 43 8.43 8.30 -7.14
CA ILE A 43 7.88 8.34 -5.78
C ILE A 43 6.35 8.32 -5.89
N HIS A 44 5.71 7.32 -5.31
CA HIS A 44 4.27 7.13 -5.46
C HIS A 44 3.61 6.45 -4.27
N GLY A 45 2.29 6.56 -4.19
CA GLY A 45 1.47 5.85 -3.21
C GLY A 45 0.54 6.78 -2.45
N THR A 46 -0.11 6.23 -1.43
CA THR A 46 -1.12 6.94 -0.64
C THR A 46 -0.65 7.06 0.79
N SER A 47 -0.57 8.30 1.30
CA SER A 47 -0.19 8.56 2.68
C SER A 47 -1.10 9.62 3.29
N ARG A 48 -1.57 9.40 4.53
CA ARG A 48 -2.36 10.35 5.32
C ARG A 48 -3.54 11.00 4.56
N GLY A 49 -4.21 10.24 3.69
CA GLY A 49 -5.34 10.74 2.91
C GLY A 49 -4.94 11.54 1.66
N THR A 50 -3.71 11.43 1.19
CA THR A 50 -3.23 12.02 -0.06
C THR A 50 -2.58 10.94 -0.92
N VAL A 51 -2.97 10.88 -2.19
CA VAL A 51 -2.28 10.08 -3.21
C VAL A 51 -1.29 10.98 -3.94
N LEU A 52 -0.07 10.48 -4.13
CA LEU A 52 1.03 11.18 -4.78
C LEU A 52 1.56 10.35 -5.94
N SER A 53 1.90 11.04 -7.03
CA SER A 53 2.81 10.55 -8.05
C SER A 53 3.84 11.63 -8.37
N SER A 54 5.12 11.31 -8.22
CA SER A 54 6.24 12.18 -8.55
C SER A 54 7.29 11.39 -9.30
N TYR A 55 7.53 11.73 -10.57
CA TYR A 55 8.54 11.08 -11.39
C TYR A 55 9.58 12.10 -11.82
N GLU A 56 10.85 11.72 -11.73
CA GLU A 56 11.98 12.53 -12.17
C GLU A 56 12.87 11.69 -13.09
N HIS A 57 13.23 12.25 -14.24
CA HIS A 57 14.11 11.60 -15.21
C HIS A 57 15.13 12.62 -15.76
N ASP A 58 16.42 12.28 -15.69
CA ASP A 58 17.51 13.22 -16.00
C ASP A 58 17.71 13.51 -17.49
N SER A 59 17.30 12.60 -18.37
CA SER A 59 17.60 12.69 -19.81
C SER A 59 16.38 12.74 -20.72
N ARG A 60 15.17 12.40 -20.21
CA ARG A 60 13.94 12.33 -21.02
C ARG A 60 12.85 13.20 -20.41
N ARG A 61 12.04 13.80 -21.28
CA ARG A 61 10.82 14.51 -20.86
C ARG A 61 9.86 13.49 -20.27
N HIS A 62 9.22 13.84 -19.17
CA HIS A 62 8.45 12.87 -18.40
C HIS A 62 7.27 13.55 -17.70
N LYS A 63 6.30 12.74 -17.26
CA LYS A 63 5.09 13.22 -16.59
C LYS A 63 4.69 12.27 -15.46
N ALA A 64 3.94 12.81 -14.52
CA ALA A 64 3.27 12.06 -13.46
C ALA A 64 1.77 12.33 -13.49
N THR A 65 0.99 11.32 -13.12
CA THR A 65 -0.47 11.36 -13.08
C THR A 65 -0.97 10.68 -11.82
N VAL A 66 -2.03 11.23 -11.24
CA VAL A 66 -2.81 10.61 -10.17
C VAL A 66 -4.23 10.41 -10.67
N TYR A 67 -4.83 9.27 -10.33
CA TYR A 67 -6.24 8.99 -10.54
C TYR A 67 -6.91 8.67 -9.20
N ASN A 68 -7.84 9.53 -8.79
CA ASN A 68 -8.66 9.39 -7.58
C ASN A 68 -10.15 9.54 -7.91
N GLY A 69 -10.59 8.95 -9.02
CA GLY A 69 -11.93 9.17 -9.60
C GLY A 69 -11.95 10.29 -10.64
N GLU A 70 -10.96 11.19 -10.58
CA GLU A 70 -10.62 12.13 -11.64
C GLU A 70 -9.13 12.03 -11.96
N TYR A 71 -8.74 12.45 -13.16
CA TYR A 71 -7.35 12.50 -13.55
C TYR A 71 -6.71 13.84 -13.20
N HIS A 72 -5.62 13.79 -12.45
CA HIS A 72 -4.77 14.93 -12.13
C HIS A 72 -3.40 14.75 -12.79
N TYR A 73 -2.97 15.77 -13.54
CA TYR A 73 -1.76 15.70 -14.37
C TYR A 73 -0.74 16.78 -13.97
N ALA A 74 0.54 16.41 -13.86
CA ALA A 74 1.64 17.36 -13.72
C ALA A 74 2.09 17.99 -15.06
N GLY A 75 1.61 17.44 -16.19
CA GLY A 75 2.10 17.78 -17.54
C GLY A 75 3.48 17.19 -17.84
N CYS A 76 3.93 17.35 -19.09
CA CYS A 76 5.25 16.90 -19.53
C CYS A 76 6.34 17.89 -19.11
N GLN A 77 7.13 17.51 -18.12
CA GLN A 77 8.27 18.28 -17.62
C GLN A 77 9.54 18.00 -18.43
N ASN A 78 10.47 18.96 -18.35
CA ASN A 78 11.79 18.85 -18.96
C ASN A 78 12.67 17.88 -18.15
N PRO A 79 13.74 17.32 -18.77
CA PRO A 79 14.67 16.47 -18.05
C PRO A 79 15.28 17.18 -16.83
N GLY A 80 15.45 16.47 -15.73
CA GLY A 80 15.97 17.00 -14.45
C GLY A 80 15.01 17.94 -13.70
N VAL A 81 13.75 18.06 -14.14
CA VAL A 81 12.70 18.77 -13.42
C VAL A 81 11.64 17.76 -12.98
N PRO A 82 11.41 17.57 -11.67
CA PRO A 82 10.45 16.57 -11.19
C PRO A 82 9.02 16.91 -11.62
N ALA A 83 8.35 15.94 -12.25
CA ALA A 83 6.92 15.99 -12.51
C ALA A 83 6.16 15.44 -11.31
N ALA A 84 5.54 16.30 -10.51
CA ALA A 84 4.81 15.92 -9.30
C ALA A 84 3.36 16.36 -9.32
N VAL A 85 2.45 15.46 -8.95
CA VAL A 85 1.03 15.74 -8.76
C VAL A 85 0.49 14.93 -7.59
N SER A 86 -0.37 15.57 -6.80
CA SER A 86 -1.07 14.93 -5.69
C SER A 86 -2.55 15.26 -5.71
N ALA A 87 -3.34 14.38 -5.12
CA ALA A 87 -4.77 14.57 -4.96
C ALA A 87 -5.26 13.99 -3.61
N PRO A 88 -6.40 14.45 -3.09
CA PRO A 88 -7.03 13.81 -1.94
C PRO A 88 -7.31 12.34 -2.23
N ALA A 89 -6.92 11.46 -1.31
CA ALA A 89 -7.23 10.04 -1.42
C ALA A 89 -8.69 9.79 -1.07
N ARG A 90 -9.31 8.84 -1.75
CA ARG A 90 -10.72 8.48 -1.51
C ARG A 90 -10.82 7.40 -0.45
N PRO A 91 -11.63 7.61 0.61
CA PRO A 91 -11.83 6.60 1.64
C PRO A 91 -12.42 5.32 1.05
N TYR A 92 -11.85 4.16 1.40
CA TYR A 92 -12.32 2.84 0.99
C TYR A 92 -12.29 2.56 -0.52
N GLU A 93 -11.60 3.41 -1.29
CA GLU A 93 -11.39 3.22 -2.72
C GLU A 93 -9.91 3.03 -3.04
N VAL A 94 -9.64 2.47 -4.21
CA VAL A 94 -8.28 2.36 -4.74
C VAL A 94 -8.01 3.59 -5.60
N ASP A 95 -7.05 4.39 -5.19
CA ASP A 95 -6.47 5.46 -6.02
C ASP A 95 -5.22 4.92 -6.71
N SER A 96 -4.91 5.47 -7.89
CA SER A 96 -3.80 5.02 -8.71
C SER A 96 -2.82 6.15 -8.96
N ALA A 97 -1.54 5.82 -8.97
CA ALA A 97 -0.45 6.72 -9.34
C ALA A 97 0.22 6.15 -10.60
N TYR A 98 0.49 7.02 -11.56
CA TYR A 98 1.15 6.66 -12.81
C TYR A 98 2.30 7.62 -13.11
N TYR A 99 3.25 7.12 -13.88
CA TYR A 99 4.29 7.89 -14.53
C TYR A 99 4.38 7.46 -15.99
N ASP A 100 4.97 8.31 -16.81
CA ASP A 100 5.20 8.00 -18.22
C ASP A 100 6.27 8.94 -18.79
N ILE A 101 6.91 8.51 -19.86
CA ILE A 101 7.86 9.31 -20.62
C ILE A 101 7.13 9.98 -21.78
N CYS A 102 7.36 11.27 -21.95
CA CYS A 102 6.79 12.01 -23.06
C CYS A 102 7.61 11.74 -24.34
N SER A 103 6.91 11.40 -25.41
CA SER A 103 7.45 11.25 -26.78
C SER A 103 7.69 12.59 -27.46
#